data_AF-A0A2N9JCI2-F1
#
_entry.id   AF-A0A2N9JCI2-F1
#
_cell.length_a   1.000
_cell.length_b   1.000
_cell.length_c   1.000
_cell.angle_alpha   90.00
_cell.angle_beta   90.00
_cell.angle_gamma   90.00
#
_symmetry.space_group_name_H-M   'P 1'
#
loop_
_entity.id
_entity.type
_entity.pdbx_description
1 polymer ?
#
loop_
_entity_poly.entity_id
_entity_poly.type
_entity_poly.pdbx_seq_one_letter_code
_entity_poly.pdbx_strand_id
1 'polypeptide(L)'
;MPNRPEIVCICGSTRFAGDMLAANGDLTLAGVLVVAPGMFSHREPSKKVTDEQKAALSELHLRKIDLADRVLVVNPGGYVGHSTSRARAVP
;
A
#
# COMPACT_ATOMS: atom_id res chain seq x y z
N MET A 1 -10.19 15.54 18.42
CA MET A 1 -10.11 14.47 17.39
C MET A 1 -10.25 15.13 16.03
N PRO A 2 -9.55 14.65 14.98
CA PRO A 2 -9.67 15.24 13.65
C PRO A 2 -11.13 15.20 13.17
N ASN A 3 -11.57 16.23 12.44
CA ASN A 3 -12.94 16.33 11.88
C ASN A 3 -13.19 15.38 10.69
N ARG A 4 -12.29 14.44 10.44
CA ARG A 4 -12.38 13.44 9.37
C ARG A 4 -11.87 12.09 9.88
N PRO A 5 -12.28 10.97 9.27
CA PRO A 5 -11.66 9.67 9.52
C PRO A 5 -10.15 9.68 9.28
N GLU A 6 -9.44 8.80 9.97
CA GLU A 6 -8.01 8.52 9.75
C GLU A 6 -7.81 8.02 8.31
N ILE A 7 -6.76 8.48 7.63
CA ILE A 7 -6.32 7.98 6.33
C ILE A 7 -5.09 7.11 6.55
N VAL A 8 -5.17 5.84 6.14
CA VAL A 8 -4.07 4.88 6.28
C VAL A 8 -3.61 4.39 4.91
N CYS A 9 -2.34 4.58 4.60
CA CYS A 9 -1.76 3.98 3.41
C CYS A 9 -1.26 2.56 3.73
N ILE A 10 -1.71 1.57 2.96
CA ILE A 10 -1.14 0.22 3.03
C ILE A 10 0.06 0.16 2.09
N CYS A 11 1.20 -0.23 2.64
CA CYS A 11 2.45 -0.47 1.93
C CYS A 11 2.88 -1.93 2.07
N GLY A 12 3.74 -2.40 1.19
CA GLY A 12 4.31 -3.75 1.27
C GLY A 12 4.55 -4.37 -0.09
N SER A 13 4.97 -5.63 -0.12
CA SER A 13 5.12 -6.35 -1.37
C SER A 13 3.76 -6.77 -1.91
N THR A 14 3.47 -6.39 -3.17
CA THR A 14 2.18 -6.72 -3.80
C THR A 14 1.94 -8.23 -3.89
N ARG A 15 2.97 -9.08 -3.78
CA ARG A 15 2.84 -10.55 -3.67
C ARG A 15 1.96 -10.99 -2.48
N PHE A 16 1.90 -10.18 -1.43
CA PHE A 16 1.09 -10.39 -0.22
C PHE A 16 -0.29 -9.74 -0.33
N ALA A 17 -0.85 -9.71 -1.52
CA ALA A 17 -2.15 -9.08 -1.77
C ALA A 17 -3.31 -9.69 -0.96
N GLY A 18 -3.17 -10.93 -0.47
CA GLY A 18 -4.15 -11.52 0.46
C GLY A 18 -4.13 -10.81 1.81
N ASP A 19 -2.95 -10.67 2.40
CA ASP A 19 -2.75 -9.95 3.67
C ASP A 19 -3.12 -8.46 3.54
N MET A 20 -2.78 -7.84 2.41
CA MET A 20 -3.19 -6.45 2.13
C MET A 20 -4.71 -6.30 2.03
N LEU A 21 -5.41 -7.26 1.43
CA LEU A 21 -6.86 -7.23 1.32
C LEU A 21 -7.53 -7.42 2.68
N ALA A 22 -7.03 -8.33 3.51
CA ALA A 22 -7.51 -8.53 4.88
C ALA A 22 -7.34 -7.26 5.72
N ALA A 23 -6.13 -6.69 5.74
CA ALA A 23 -5.86 -5.44 6.47
C ALA A 23 -6.73 -4.27 5.98
N ASN A 24 -6.99 -4.19 4.68
CA ASN A 24 -7.91 -3.20 4.11
C ASN A 24 -9.33 -3.38 4.65
N GLY A 25 -9.85 -4.62 4.66
CA GLY A 25 -11.16 -4.94 5.22
C GLY A 25 -11.28 -4.56 6.69
N ASP A 26 -10.31 -4.97 7.52
CA ASP A 26 -10.30 -4.70 8.96
C ASP A 26 -10.28 -3.19 9.25
N LEU A 27 -9.42 -2.43 8.56
CA LEU A 27 -9.35 -0.98 8.70
C LEU A 27 -10.63 -0.29 8.23
N THR A 28 -11.19 -0.72 7.10
CA THR A 28 -12.42 -0.15 6.55
C THR A 28 -13.59 -0.37 7.52
N LEU A 29 -13.72 -1.56 8.09
CA LEU A 29 -14.75 -1.86 9.11
C LEU A 29 -14.54 -1.06 10.40
N ALA A 30 -13.31 -0.66 10.70
CA ALA A 30 -12.98 0.25 11.80
C ALA A 30 -13.22 1.74 11.48
N GLY A 31 -13.76 2.07 10.30
CA GLY A 31 -14.07 3.43 9.89
C GLY A 31 -12.87 4.22 9.35
N VAL A 32 -11.80 3.55 8.93
CA VAL A 32 -10.59 4.17 8.38
C VAL A 32 -10.72 4.34 6.86
N LEU A 33 -10.22 5.47 6.32
CA LEU A 33 -10.04 5.67 4.88
C LEU A 33 -8.76 4.98 4.41
N VAL A 34 -8.90 3.85 3.73
CA VAL A 34 -7.75 3.04 3.31
C VAL A 34 -7.27 3.43 1.91
N VAL A 35 -5.97 3.72 1.80
CA VAL A 35 -5.29 4.01 0.54
C VAL A 35 -4.31 2.88 0.23
N ALA A 36 -4.73 1.90 -0.55
CA ALA A 36 -3.94 0.69 -0.86
C ALA A 36 -3.39 0.68 -2.30
N PRO A 37 -2.41 -0.20 -2.63
CA PRO A 37 -2.06 -0.51 -4.01
C PRO A 37 -3.30 -1.06 -4.75
N GLY A 38 -3.52 -0.59 -5.97
CA GLY A 38 -4.67 -1.00 -6.79
C GLY A 38 -4.30 -1.89 -7.98
N MET A 39 -3.02 -2.23 -8.14
CA MET A 39 -2.52 -3.01 -9.27
C MET A 39 -1.64 -4.15 -8.76
N PHE A 40 -2.01 -5.37 -9.14
CA PHE A 40 -1.37 -6.62 -8.69
C PHE A 40 -1.01 -7.48 -9.92
N SER A 41 -0.05 -7.00 -10.71
CA SER A 41 0.29 -7.60 -12.03
C SER A 41 0.64 -9.10 -12.00
N HIS A 42 1.13 -9.62 -10.88
CA HIS A 42 1.42 -11.05 -10.68
C HIS A 42 0.15 -11.91 -10.48
N ARG A 43 -1.00 -11.30 -10.14
CA ARG A 43 -2.31 -11.98 -10.04
C ARG A 43 -3.15 -11.87 -11.31
N GLU A 44 -2.82 -10.92 -12.19
CA GLU A 44 -3.55 -10.68 -13.44
C GLU A 44 -2.58 -10.73 -14.63
N PRO A 45 -2.16 -11.92 -15.09
CA PRO A 45 -1.12 -12.07 -16.12
C PRO A 45 -1.46 -11.40 -17.47
N SER A 46 -2.76 -11.23 -17.75
CA SER A 46 -3.26 -10.52 -18.93
C SER A 46 -3.07 -9.01 -18.84
N LYS A 47 -2.94 -8.44 -17.63
CA LYS A 47 -2.66 -7.01 -17.40
C LYS A 47 -1.15 -6.80 -17.25
N LYS A 48 -0.46 -6.76 -18.39
CA LYS A 48 0.97 -6.40 -18.42
C LYS A 48 1.11 -4.91 -18.09
N VAL A 49 1.99 -4.61 -17.13
CA VAL A 49 2.37 -3.25 -16.74
C VAL A 49 3.74 -2.97 -17.36
N THR A 50 3.84 -1.93 -18.19
CA THR A 50 5.12 -1.50 -18.77
C THR A 50 6.05 -0.95 -17.69
N ASP A 51 7.34 -0.83 -17.98
CA ASP A 51 8.30 -0.28 -17.00
C ASP A 51 8.02 1.19 -16.69
N GLU A 52 7.55 1.98 -17.66
CA GLU A 52 7.08 3.36 -17.43
C GLU A 52 5.87 3.39 -16.49
N GLN A 53 4.90 2.49 -16.68
CA GLN A 53 3.75 2.37 -15.79
C GLN A 53 4.17 1.92 -14.38
N LYS A 54 5.17 1.04 -14.24
CA LYS A 54 5.72 0.67 -12.92
C LYS A 54 6.36 1.86 -12.22
N ALA A 55 7.11 2.69 -12.95
CA ALA A 55 7.70 3.92 -12.41
C ALA A 55 6.60 4.90 -11.96
N ALA A 56 5.59 5.13 -12.79
CA ALA A 56 4.45 5.98 -12.46
C ALA A 56 3.65 5.44 -11.24
N LEU A 57 3.42 4.13 -11.16
CA LEU A 57 2.78 3.49 -10.01
C LEU A 57 3.63 3.63 -8.73
N SER A 58 4.95 3.61 -8.85
CA SER A 58 5.86 3.82 -7.72
C SER A 58 5.79 5.25 -7.22
N GLU A 59 5.77 6.25 -8.09
CA GLU A 59 5.57 7.64 -7.70
C GLU A 59 4.18 7.86 -7.08
N LEU A 60 3.13 7.30 -7.71
CA LEU A 60 1.78 7.36 -7.17
C LEU A 60 1.71 6.77 -5.75
N HIS A 61 2.45 5.69 -5.48
CA HIS A 61 2.51 5.11 -4.14
C HIS A 61 3.15 6.04 -3.12
N LEU A 62 4.18 6.79 -3.49
CA LEU A 62 4.77 7.82 -2.61
C LEU A 62 3.77 8.93 -2.31
N ARG A 63 3.02 9.40 -3.32
CA ARG A 63 1.94 10.38 -3.10
C ARG A 63 0.84 9.86 -2.18
N LYS A 64 0.54 8.55 -2.22
CA LYS A 64 -0.40 7.90 -1.30
C LYS A 64 0.12 7.89 0.14
N ILE A 65 1.43 7.73 0.32
CA ILE A 65 2.09 7.84 1.62
C ILE A 65 2.00 9.27 2.13
N ASP A 66 2.34 10.26 1.29
CA ASP A 66 2.28 11.69 1.65
C ASP A 66 0.86 12.15 2.06
N LEU A 67 -0.17 11.54 1.48
CA LEU A 67 -1.58 11.81 1.80
C LEU A 67 -2.02 11.23 3.15
N ALA A 68 -1.39 10.15 3.61
CA ALA A 68 -1.88 9.37 4.74
C ALA A 68 -1.42 9.92 6.09
N ASP A 69 -2.28 9.78 7.10
CA ASP A 69 -1.93 10.12 8.50
C ASP A 69 -0.93 9.12 9.07
N ARG A 70 -0.99 7.86 8.62
CA ARG A 70 0.00 6.82 8.92
C ARG A 70 0.14 5.79 7.79
N VAL A 71 1.22 5.03 7.86
CA VAL A 71 1.51 3.92 6.93
C VAL A 71 1.44 2.59 7.68
N LEU A 72 0.64 1.66 7.16
CA LEU A 72 0.66 0.26 7.58
C LEU A 72 1.49 -0.56 6.58
N VAL A 73 2.62 -1.11 7.03
CA VAL A 73 3.46 -1.97 6.21
C VAL A 73 3.07 -3.44 6.40
N VAL A 74 2.48 -4.04 5.36
CA VAL A 74 2.22 -5.48 5.29
C VAL A 74 3.51 -6.21 4.99
N ASN A 75 4.03 -6.89 6.02
CA ASN A 75 5.29 -7.60 5.97
C ASN A 75 5.23 -8.95 6.73
N PRO A 76 4.48 -9.95 6.23
CA PRO A 76 4.46 -11.27 6.85
C PRO A 76 5.87 -11.89 6.81
N GLY A 77 6.36 -12.32 7.98
CA GLY A 77 7.66 -12.96 8.14
C GLY A 77 8.89 -12.03 8.03
N GLY A 78 8.71 -10.70 8.05
CA GLY A 78 9.83 -9.75 8.04
C GLY A 78 10.48 -9.51 6.66
N TYR A 79 9.88 -9.98 5.57
CA TYR A 79 10.28 -9.64 4.19
C TYR A 79 10.42 -8.14 3.88
N VAL A 80 11.65 -7.70 3.65
CA VAL A 80 11.94 -6.38 3.09
C VAL A 80 12.22 -6.52 1.59
N GLY A 81 11.35 -5.99 0.74
CA GLY A 81 11.59 -5.89 -0.70
C GLY A 81 12.43 -4.66 -1.05
N HIS A 82 13.04 -4.63 -2.26
CA HIS A 82 13.86 -3.50 -2.72
C HIS A 82 13.11 -2.15 -2.77
N SER A 83 11.78 -2.14 -2.94
CA SER A 83 10.94 -0.95 -2.90
C SER A 83 10.52 -0.52 -1.48
N THR A 84 10.72 -1.38 -0.48
CA THR A 84 10.35 -1.14 0.92
C THR A 84 11.41 -0.34 1.67
N SER A 85 12.67 -0.38 1.23
CA SER A 85 13.79 0.33 1.88
C SER A 85 13.74 1.87 1.75
N ARG A 86 12.89 2.42 0.87
CA ARG A 86 12.73 3.89 0.70
C ARG A 86 11.63 4.52 1.57
N ALA A 87 10.73 3.73 2.15
CA ALA A 87 9.71 4.24 3.06
C ALA A 87 10.27 4.26 4.48
N ARG A 88 10.83 5.40 4.91
CA ARG A 88 11.13 5.61 6.33
C ARG A 88 9.80 5.72 7.08
N ALA A 89 9.56 4.77 7.99
CA ALA A 89 8.57 4.94 9.03
C ALA A 89 8.96 6.17 9.86
N VAL A 90 8.09 7.17 9.88
CA VAL A 90 8.15 8.25 10.88
C VAL A 90 7.47 7.70 12.14
N PRO A 91 8.04 7.91 13.34
CA PRO A 91 7.52 7.38 14.61
C PRO A 91 6.06 7.76 14.88
#